data_AF-A0A6B1IRQ5-F1
#
_entry.id   AF-A0A6B1IRQ5-F1
#
_cell.length_a   1.000
_cell.length_b   1.000
_cell.length_c   1.000
_cell.angle_alpha   90.00
_cell.angle_beta   90.00
_cell.angle_gamma   90.00
#
_symmetry.space_group_name_H-M   'P 1'
#
loop_
_entity.id
_entity.type
_entity.pdbx_description
1 polymer ?
#
loop_
_entity_poly.entity_id
_entity_poly.type
_entity_poly.pdbx_seq_one_letter_code
_entity_poly.pdbx_strand_id
1 'polypeptide(L)'
;MRKYSLNQKVSELINLKYEGSYWDFKREHHSIENNHKLLHDIICLANNIENREAYLIIGVADNGEVIGINEQQFRRNQQQLINIV
;
A
#
# COMPACT_ATOMS: atom_id res chain seq x y z
N MET A 1 -13.78 17.24 -14.38
CA MET A 1 -13.19 16.61 -13.18
C MET A 1 -11.67 16.76 -13.26
N ARG A 2 -11.01 17.40 -12.28
CA ARG A 2 -9.53 17.49 -12.28
C ARG A 2 -8.96 16.09 -12.05
N LYS A 3 -8.22 15.55 -13.03
CA LYS A 3 -7.39 14.36 -12.81
C LYS A 3 -6.21 14.77 -11.94
N TYR A 4 -6.24 14.38 -10.68
CA TYR A 4 -5.06 14.47 -9.82
C TYR A 4 -4.00 13.51 -10.36
N SER A 5 -2.73 13.93 -10.29
CA SER A 5 -1.65 12.97 -10.54
C SER A 5 -1.64 11.93 -9.41
N LEU A 6 -1.18 10.71 -9.71
CA LEU A 6 -1.06 9.65 -8.70
C LEU A 6 -0.27 10.12 -7.47
N ASN A 7 0.81 10.89 -7.71
CA ASN A 7 1.63 11.46 -6.63
C ASN A 7 0.83 12.40 -5.74
N GLN A 8 0.03 13.31 -6.30
CA GLN A 8 -0.83 14.20 -5.51
C GLN A 8 -1.82 13.40 -4.68
N LYS A 9 -2.45 12.37 -5.27
CA LYS A 9 -3.41 11.54 -4.57
C LYS A 9 -2.77 10.80 -3.39
N VAL A 10 -1.62 10.17 -3.59
CA VAL A 10 -0.88 9.48 -2.52
C VAL A 10 -0.44 10.46 -1.43
N SER A 11 0.06 11.65 -1.80
CA SER A 11 0.42 12.68 -0.81
C SER A 11 -0.78 13.15 0.02
N GLU A 12 -1.95 13.34 -0.59
CA GLU A 12 -3.18 13.67 0.12
C GLU A 12 -3.56 12.58 1.12
N LEU A 13 -3.51 11.30 0.71
CA LEU A 13 -3.83 10.18 1.58
C LEU A 13 -2.89 10.10 2.79
N ILE A 14 -1.57 10.22 2.59
CA ILE A 14 -0.59 10.25 3.68
C ILE A 14 -0.84 11.43 4.63
N ASN A 15 -1.24 12.58 4.10
CA ASN A 15 -1.55 13.77 4.89
C ASN A 15 -2.83 13.63 5.74
N LEU A 16 -3.68 12.64 5.48
CA LEU A 16 -4.82 12.34 6.35
C LEU A 16 -4.39 11.78 7.70
N LYS A 17 -3.20 11.17 7.81
CA LYS A 17 -2.64 10.59 9.05
C LYS A 17 -3.45 9.41 9.64
N TYR A 18 -4.28 8.78 8.82
CA TYR A 18 -5.00 7.54 9.15
C TYR A 18 -5.27 6.72 7.87
N GLU A 19 -5.57 5.43 8.04
CA GLU A 19 -5.98 4.50 6.97
C GLU A 19 -7.49 4.53 6.73
N GLY A 20 -7.93 4.20 5.52
CA GLY A 20 -9.35 4.32 5.18
C GLY A 20 -9.89 3.16 4.36
N SER A 21 -11.09 3.37 3.84
CA SER A 21 -11.87 2.34 3.13
C SER A 21 -11.16 1.79 1.89
N TYR A 22 -10.32 2.58 1.22
CA TYR A 22 -9.65 2.22 -0.02
C TYR A 22 -8.14 2.50 0.00
N TRP A 23 -7.54 2.79 1.16
CA TRP A 23 -6.09 2.90 1.26
C TRP A 23 -5.59 2.36 2.59
N ASP A 24 -4.41 1.76 2.55
CA ASP A 24 -3.79 1.06 3.66
C ASP A 24 -2.28 1.35 3.65
N PHE A 25 -1.71 1.59 4.82
CA PHE A 25 -0.30 1.89 4.99
C PHE A 25 0.43 0.64 5.45
N LYS A 26 1.65 0.45 4.94
CA LYS A 26 2.56 -0.56 5.48
C LYS A 26 3.94 0.03 5.60
N ARG A 27 4.57 -0.24 6.74
CA ARG A 27 5.94 0.22 6.99
C ARG A 27 6.94 -0.41 6.02
N GLU A 28 6.76 -1.69 5.70
CA GLU A 28 7.67 -2.46 4.85
C GLU A 28 6.91 -3.49 4.01
N HIS A 29 7.60 -4.07 3.03
CA HIS A 29 7.00 -5.16 2.25
C HIS A 29 6.87 -6.42 3.09
N HIS A 30 5.75 -7.12 2.93
CA HIS A 30 5.62 -8.50 3.41
C HIS A 30 6.70 -9.38 2.77
N SER A 31 7.48 -10.08 3.60
CA SER A 31 8.48 -11.05 3.14
C SER A 31 7.84 -12.15 2.28
N ILE A 32 8.65 -12.87 1.50
CA ILE A 32 8.17 -13.97 0.63
C ILE A 32 7.40 -15.02 1.45
N GLU A 33 7.90 -15.33 2.63
CA GLU A 33 7.29 -16.27 3.58
C GLU A 33 5.92 -15.80 4.09
N ASN A 34 5.65 -14.50 4.01
CA ASN A 34 4.40 -13.86 4.44
C ASN A 34 3.48 -13.47 3.26
N ASN A 35 3.51 -14.21 2.15
CA ASN A 35 2.61 -13.99 1.00
C ASN A 35 1.13 -13.90 1.42
N HIS A 36 0.70 -14.69 2.39
CA HIS A 36 -0.68 -14.70 2.88
C HIS A 36 -1.13 -13.33 3.43
N LYS A 37 -0.25 -12.57 4.08
CA LYS A 37 -0.57 -11.22 4.60
C LYS A 37 -0.75 -10.23 3.46
N LEU A 38 0.13 -10.29 2.46
CA LEU A 38 0.00 -9.45 1.27
C LEU A 38 -1.28 -9.77 0.48
N LEU A 39 -1.62 -11.05 0.35
CA LEU A 39 -2.87 -11.47 -0.27
C LEU A 39 -4.09 -10.95 0.49
N HIS A 40 -4.07 -11.03 1.82
CA HIS A 40 -5.13 -10.48 2.66
C HIS A 40 -5.32 -8.98 2.41
N ASP A 41 -4.23 -8.19 2.45
CA ASP A 41 -4.30 -6.74 2.20
C ASP A 41 -4.85 -6.43 0.80
N ILE A 42 -4.37 -7.16 -0.23
CA ILE A 42 -4.85 -7.00 -1.61
C ILE A 42 -6.34 -7.33 -1.73
N ILE A 43 -6.80 -8.43 -1.12
CA ILE A 43 -8.20 -8.86 -1.20
C ILE A 43 -9.11 -7.87 -0.46
N CYS A 44 -8.70 -7.37 0.71
CA CYS A 44 -9.44 -6.34 1.44
C CYS A 44 -9.55 -5.04 0.65
N LEU A 45 -8.45 -4.58 0.03
CA LEU A 45 -8.45 -3.38 -0.80
C LEU A 45 -9.24 -3.57 -2.10
N ALA A 46 -9.15 -4.74 -2.74
CA ALA A 46 -9.90 -5.04 -3.95
C ALA A 46 -11.42 -5.06 -3.71
N ASN A 47 -11.84 -5.52 -2.53
CA ASN A 47 -13.24 -5.56 -2.11
C ASN A 47 -13.67 -4.33 -1.30
N ASN A 48 -13.02 -3.18 -1.48
CA ASN A 48 -13.39 -1.97 -0.74
C ASN A 48 -14.85 -1.56 -0.99
N ILE A 49 -15.53 -1.13 0.07
CA ILE A 49 -16.96 -0.77 0.05
C ILE A 49 -17.26 0.39 -0.90
N GLU A 50 -16.27 1.26 -1.13
CA GLU A 50 -16.41 2.40 -2.04
C GLU A 50 -16.32 2.04 -3.52
N ASN A 51 -16.04 0.76 -3.85
CA ASN A 51 -15.95 0.24 -5.20
C ASN A 51 -15.11 1.13 -6.13
N ARG A 52 -13.93 1.50 -5.65
CA ARG A 52 -13.00 2.42 -6.33
C ARG A 52 -11.59 1.89 -6.32
N GLU A 53 -10.72 2.57 -7.08
CA GLU A 53 -9.28 2.31 -7.04
C GLU A 53 -8.74 2.45 -5.61
N ALA A 54 -8.03 1.43 -5.16
CA ALA A 54 -7.47 1.32 -3.83
C ALA A 54 -5.93 1.37 -3.84
N TYR A 55 -5.33 1.76 -2.72
CA TYR A 55 -3.90 2.07 -2.62
C TYR A 55 -3.27 1.36 -1.42
N LEU A 56 -2.36 0.43 -1.68
CA LEU A 56 -1.44 -0.09 -0.66
C LEU A 56 -0.15 0.72 -0.72
N ILE A 57 0.13 1.55 0.29
CA ILE A 57 1.24 2.50 0.27
C ILE A 57 2.33 2.02 1.25
N ILE A 58 3.48 1.63 0.70
CA ILE A 58 4.60 1.06 1.45
C ILE A 58 5.61 2.15 1.85
N GLY A 59 6.24 2.01 3.02
CA GLY A 59 7.17 2.99 3.59
C GLY A 59 6.50 4.07 4.42
N VAL A 60 5.27 3.81 4.88
CA VAL A 60 4.46 4.72 5.69
C VAL A 60 3.93 3.96 6.90
N ALA A 61 3.99 4.55 8.09
CA ALA A 61 3.39 3.98 9.28
C ALA A 61 1.88 4.27 9.33
N ASP A 62 1.15 3.51 10.13
CA ASP A 62 -0.32 3.55 10.21
C ASP A 62 -0.87 4.95 10.58
N ASN A 63 -0.05 5.79 11.22
CA ASN A 63 -0.33 7.19 11.55
C ASN A 63 -0.01 8.19 10.40
N GLY A 64 0.31 7.70 9.20
CA GLY A 64 0.72 8.50 8.04
C GLY A 64 2.10 9.15 8.17
N GLU A 65 2.96 8.69 9.07
CA GLU A 65 4.37 9.08 9.12
C GLU A 65 5.16 8.39 8.02
N VAL A 66 5.87 9.17 7.20
CA VAL A 66 6.71 8.63 6.12
C VAL A 66 8.02 8.17 6.70
N ILE A 67 8.21 6.85 6.74
CA ILE A 67 9.44 6.23 7.24
C ILE A 67 10.43 5.89 6.11
N GLY A 68 9.94 5.80 4.88
CA GLY A 68 10.74 5.41 3.71
C GLY A 68 10.99 3.91 3.63
N ILE A 69 11.78 3.51 2.62
CA ILE A 69 12.25 2.13 2.45
C ILE A 69 13.77 2.19 2.33
N ASN A 70 14.47 1.55 3.27
CA ASN A 70 15.92 1.45 3.26
C ASN A 70 16.39 0.27 2.37
N GLU A 71 17.60 0.34 1.83
CA GLU A 71 18.22 -0.73 1.01
C GLU A 71 18.39 -2.05 1.77
N GLN A 72 18.46 -1.98 3.10
CA GLN A 72 18.57 -3.15 3.99
C GLN A 72 17.22 -3.85 4.20
N GLN A 73 16.10 -3.21 3.85
CA GLN A 73 14.78 -3.80 3.99
C GLN A 73 14.42 -4.61 2.75
N PHE A 74 13.69 -5.71 2.97
CA PHE A 74 13.18 -6.50 1.86
C PHE A 74 12.24 -5.65 1.00
N ARG A 75 12.50 -5.63 -0.31
CA ARG A 75 11.65 -4.98 -1.30
C ARG A 75 11.26 -5.99 -2.36
N ARG A 76 9.95 -6.17 -2.55
CA ARG A 76 9.47 -7.04 -3.63
C ARG A 76 9.78 -6.42 -4.99
N ASN A 77 10.36 -7.23 -5.86
CA ASN A 77 10.43 -6.92 -7.28
C ASN A 77 9.16 -7.38 -8.01
N GLN A 78 9.02 -7.00 -9.28
CA GLN A 78 7.85 -7.32 -10.08
C GLN A 78 7.61 -8.83 -10.22
N GLN A 79 8.66 -9.64 -10.41
CA GLN A 79 8.52 -11.09 -10.55
C GLN A 79 7.98 -11.74 -9.26
N GLN A 80 8.45 -11.29 -8.10
CA GLN A 80 8.00 -11.77 -6.80
C GLN A 80 6.55 -11.38 -6.49
N LEU A 81 6.02 -10.33 -7.12
CA LEU A 81 4.61 -9.98 -7.04
C LEU A 81 3.74 -10.85 -7.96
N ILE A 82 4.22 -11.12 -9.17
CA ILE A 82 3.52 -12.00 -10.13
C ILE A 82 3.42 -13.42 -9.57
N ASN A 83 4.48 -13.94 -8.96
CA ASN A 83 4.55 -15.30 -8.42
C ASN A 83 3.82 -15.48 -7.07
N ILE A 84 2.97 -14.53 -6.65
CA ILE A 84 2.17 -14.68 -5.42
C ILE A 84 1.04 -15.71 -5.61
N VAL A 85 0.56 -15.88 -6.85
CA VAL A 85 -0.57 -16.71 -7.25
C VAL A 85 -0.10 -17.73 -8.29
#